data_AF-A0A1F5U7V3-F1
#
_entry.id   AF-A0A1F5U7V3-F1
#
_cell.length_a   1.000
_cell.length_b   1.000
_cell.length_c   1.000
_cell.angle_alpha   90.00
_cell.angle_beta   90.00
_cell.angle_gamma   90.00
#
_symmetry.space_group_name_H-M   'P 1'
#
loop_
_entity.id
_entity.type
_entity.pdbx_description
1 polymer ?
#
loop_
_entity_poly.entity_id
_entity_poly.type
_entity_poly.pdbx_seq_one_letter_code
_entity_poly.pdbx_strand_id
1 'polypeptide(L)'
;MNLYSAINQVLIFVYLFLGLRALLFNPRGKINKIFFFLNLCFSVWAFGSSFVYISPDKASALFWFKFSSIGFITFPFFLVMLFNNVISKYIKFKTFILHSIFIFGDTEKRH
;
A
#
# COMPACT_ATOMS: atom_id res chain seq x y z
N MET A 1 21.43 -13.46 -16.40
CA MET A 1 20.43 -12.96 -15.43
C MET A 1 19.06 -13.07 -16.07
N ASN A 2 18.08 -13.66 -15.39
CA ASN A 2 16.71 -13.75 -15.90
C ASN A 2 16.05 -12.36 -15.88
N LEU A 3 15.36 -11.98 -16.96
CA LEU A 3 14.66 -10.70 -17.10
C LEU A 3 13.73 -10.42 -15.89
N TYR A 4 13.02 -11.44 -15.44
CA TYR A 4 12.13 -11.38 -14.27
C TYR A 4 12.86 -11.01 -12.97
N SER A 5 14.08 -11.49 -12.77
CA SER A 5 14.88 -11.12 -11.58
C SER A 5 15.34 -9.67 -11.65
N ALA A 6 15.78 -9.20 -12.83
CA ALA A 6 16.18 -7.81 -13.03
C ALA A 6 15.01 -6.84 -12.79
N ILE A 7 13.82 -7.17 -13.29
CA ILE A 7 12.60 -6.39 -13.03
C ILE A 7 12.31 -6.31 -11.53
N ASN A 8 12.36 -7.44 -10.82
CA ASN A 8 12.11 -7.47 -9.39
C ASN A 8 13.14 -6.65 -8.59
N GLN A 9 14.41 -6.65 -9.00
CA GLN A 9 15.43 -5.80 -8.37
C GLN A 9 15.10 -4.31 -8.50
N VAL A 10 14.67 -3.86 -9.68
CA VAL A 10 14.27 -2.47 -9.90
C VAL A 10 13.03 -2.13 -9.07
N LEU A 11 12.05 -3.04 -9.03
CA LEU A 11 10.80 -2.86 -8.28
C LEU A 11 11.04 -2.65 -6.77
N ILE A 12 12.03 -3.31 -6.18
CA ILE A 12 12.41 -3.10 -4.77
C ILE A 12 12.71 -1.61 -4.51
N PHE A 13 13.53 -0.99 -5.35
CA PHE A 13 13.88 0.42 -5.21
C PHE A 13 12.68 1.33 -5.46
N VAL A 14 11.85 1.01 -6.44
CA VAL A 14 10.62 1.78 -6.75
C VAL A 14 9.66 1.76 -5.56
N TYR A 15 9.38 0.57 -4.99
CA TYR A 15 8.49 0.45 -3.84
C TYR A 15 9.04 1.16 -2.61
N LEU A 16 10.33 0.98 -2.29
CA LEU A 16 10.96 1.69 -1.17
C LEU A 16 10.92 3.21 -1.37
N PHE A 17 11.22 3.70 -2.58
CA PHE A 17 11.17 5.12 -2.88
C PHE A 17 9.75 5.68 -2.75
N LEU A 18 8.74 5.03 -3.31
CA LEU A 18 7.34 5.45 -3.22
C LEU A 18 6.84 5.45 -1.78
N GLY A 19 7.14 4.40 -1.03
CA GLY A 19 6.79 4.31 0.39
C GLY A 19 7.43 5.42 1.21
N LEU A 20 8.74 5.63 1.05
CA LEU A 20 9.48 6.68 1.77
C LEU A 20 8.99 8.07 1.39
N ARG A 21 8.77 8.34 0.09
CA ARG A 21 8.20 9.61 -0.39
C ARG A 21 6.83 9.88 0.24
N ALA A 22 5.95 8.89 0.29
CA ALA A 22 4.64 9.04 0.92
C ALA A 22 4.77 9.37 2.42
N LEU A 23 5.68 8.69 3.13
CA LEU A 23 5.93 8.95 4.54
C LEU A 23 6.50 10.36 4.78
N LEU A 24 7.44 10.80 3.94
CA LEU A 24 8.04 12.14 4.02
C LEU A 24 7.06 13.25 3.68
N PHE A 25 6.14 13.02 2.74
CA PHE A 25 5.13 14.01 2.33
C PHE A 25 4.16 14.37 3.46
N ASN A 26 3.72 13.38 4.25
CA ASN A 26 2.91 13.63 5.44
C ASN A 26 3.15 12.52 6.50
N PRO A 27 4.17 12.68 7.36
CA PRO A 27 4.59 11.64 8.31
C PRO A 27 3.57 11.40 9.42
N ARG A 28 2.64 12.35 9.64
CA ARG A 28 1.56 12.22 10.63
C ARG A 28 0.31 11.57 10.04
N GLY A 29 0.20 11.47 8.71
CA GLY A 29 -0.93 10.86 8.02
C GLY A 29 -0.97 9.35 8.22
N LYS A 30 -2.05 8.84 8.84
CA LYS A 30 -2.27 7.38 9.00
C LYS A 30 -2.21 6.63 7.66
N ILE A 31 -2.84 7.20 6.62
CA ILE A 31 -2.86 6.63 5.25
C ILE A 31 -1.44 6.48 4.71
N ASN A 32 -0.57 7.47 4.90
CA ASN A 32 0.79 7.45 4.37
C ASN A 32 1.67 6.43 5.10
N LYS A 33 1.50 6.25 6.42
CA LYS A 33 2.15 5.17 7.16
C LYS A 33 1.71 3.79 6.67
N ILE A 34 0.41 3.59 6.47
CA ILE A 34 -0.12 2.33 5.95
C ILE A 34 0.41 2.06 4.55
N PHE A 35 0.43 3.08 3.68
CA PHE A 35 0.98 2.98 2.33
C PHE A 35 2.49 2.66 2.33
N PHE A 36 3.26 3.20 3.28
CA PHE A 36 4.66 2.82 3.48
C PHE A 36 4.81 1.34 3.82
N PHE A 37 4.06 0.83 4.80
CA PHE A 37 4.10 -0.59 5.16
C PHE A 37 3.66 -1.51 4.02
N LEU A 38 2.67 -1.08 3.22
CA LEU A 38 2.25 -1.80 2.02
C LEU A 38 3.40 -1.94 1.00
N ASN A 39 4.12 -0.84 0.75
CA ASN A 39 5.28 -0.85 -0.15
C ASN A 39 6.44 -1.69 0.43
N LEU A 40 6.58 -1.73 1.76
CA LEU A 40 7.57 -2.57 2.42
C LEU A 40 7.25 -4.07 2.23
N CYS A 41 5.98 -4.47 2.33
CA CYS A 41 5.55 -5.83 1.99
C CYS A 41 5.89 -6.21 0.54
N PHE A 42 5.62 -5.31 -0.41
CA PHE A 42 5.96 -5.52 -1.81
C PHE A 42 7.47 -5.59 -2.06
N SER A 43 8.26 -4.77 -1.35
CA SER A 43 9.71 -4.82 -1.40
C SER A 43 10.25 -6.17 -0.91
N VAL A 44 9.72 -6.70 0.20
CA VAL A 44 10.10 -8.02 0.74
C VAL A 44 9.73 -9.13 -0.24
N TRP A 45 8.53 -9.07 -0.83
CA TRP A 45 8.09 -10.01 -1.84
C TRP A 45 8.98 -9.98 -3.09
N ALA A 46 9.25 -8.80 -3.66
CA ALA A 46 10.09 -8.63 -4.84
C ALA A 46 11.54 -9.08 -4.59
N PHE A 47 12.08 -8.83 -3.39
CA PHE A 47 13.39 -9.32 -2.98
C PHE A 47 13.44 -10.85 -2.99
N GLY A 48 12.53 -11.53 -2.29
CA GLY A 48 12.49 -12.99 -2.28
C GLY A 48 12.29 -13.58 -3.68
N SER A 49 11.37 -13.02 -4.46
CA SER A 49 11.09 -13.46 -5.83
C SER A 49 12.29 -13.31 -6.76
N SER A 50 13.11 -12.27 -6.61
CA SER A 50 14.35 -12.12 -7.38
C SER A 50 15.31 -13.30 -7.18
N PHE A 51 15.48 -13.75 -5.94
CA PHE A 51 16.35 -14.88 -5.61
C PHE A 51 15.74 -16.23 -6.00
N VAL A 52 14.41 -16.37 -5.99
CA VAL A 52 13.73 -17.57 -6.52
C VAL A 52 14.13 -17.82 -7.98
N TYR A 53 14.18 -16.78 -8.81
CA TYR A 53 14.53 -16.91 -10.24
C TYR A 53 16.01 -17.11 -10.54
N ILE A 54 16.89 -16.86 -9.57
CA ILE A 54 18.34 -17.04 -9.68
C ILE A 54 18.78 -18.40 -9.09
N SER A 55 17.99 -18.97 -8.17
CA SER A 55 18.35 -20.17 -7.42
C SER A 55 18.64 -21.37 -8.34
N PRO A 56 19.82 -22.02 -8.21
CA PRO A 56 20.18 -23.17 -9.04
C PRO A 56 19.49 -24.47 -8.60
N ASP A 57 19.11 -24.54 -7.32
CA ASP A 57 18.53 -25.72 -6.70
C ASP A 57 17.12 -25.47 -6.15
N LYS A 58 16.31 -26.52 -6.12
CA LYS A 58 14.90 -26.44 -5.72
C LYS A 58 14.74 -26.10 -4.22
N ALA A 59 15.69 -26.49 -3.38
CA ALA A 59 15.62 -26.25 -1.94
C ALA A 59 15.80 -24.76 -1.61
N SER A 60 16.80 -24.12 -2.22
CA SER A 60 17.05 -22.67 -2.17
C SER A 60 15.87 -21.89 -2.74
N ALA A 61 15.33 -22.30 -3.89
CA ALA A 61 14.15 -21.66 -4.46
C ALA A 61 12.95 -21.70 -3.49
N LEU A 62 12.70 -22.84 -2.82
CA LEU A 62 11.64 -22.96 -1.82
C LEU A 62 11.89 -22.10 -0.57
N PHE A 63 13.15 -21.97 -0.14
CA PHE A 63 13.50 -21.07 0.97
C PHE A 63 13.16 -19.61 0.63
N TRP A 64 13.61 -19.13 -0.53
CA TRP A 64 13.32 -17.77 -0.97
C TRP A 64 11.84 -17.53 -1.26
N PHE A 65 11.13 -18.56 -1.71
CA PHE A 65 9.68 -18.51 -1.88
C PHE A 65 8.93 -18.37 -0.55
N LYS A 66 9.34 -19.12 0.49
CA LYS A 66 8.78 -18.96 1.85
C LYS A 66 9.04 -17.57 2.40
N PHE A 67 10.24 -17.03 2.17
CA PHE A 67 10.57 -15.65 2.55
C PHE A 67 9.68 -14.64 1.82
N SER A 68 9.54 -14.75 0.50
CA SER A 68 8.67 -13.90 -0.33
C SER A 68 7.20 -13.97 0.10
N SER A 69 6.74 -15.14 0.52
CA SER A 69 5.36 -15.37 0.98
C SER A 69 4.98 -14.51 2.19
N ILE A 70 5.94 -14.11 3.03
CA ILE A 70 5.69 -13.20 4.16
C ILE A 70 5.15 -11.86 3.67
N GLY A 71 5.77 -11.29 2.63
CA GLY A 71 5.29 -10.05 2.00
C GLY A 71 3.92 -10.23 1.34
N PHE A 72 3.72 -11.37 0.68
CA PHE A 72 2.45 -11.67 -0.01
C PHE A 72 1.27 -11.88 0.94
N ILE A 73 1.48 -12.56 2.07
CA ILE A 73 0.43 -12.85 3.06
C ILE A 73 0.07 -11.60 3.87
N THR A 74 1.04 -10.72 4.15
CA THR A 74 0.81 -9.49 4.92
C THR A 74 0.24 -8.35 4.08
N PHE A 75 0.43 -8.38 2.76
CA PHE A 75 -0.07 -7.36 1.83
C PHE A 75 -1.59 -7.10 1.93
N PRO A 76 -2.49 -8.11 1.90
CA PRO A 76 -3.93 -7.89 1.94
C PRO A 76 -4.41 -7.17 3.21
N PHE A 77 -3.76 -7.45 4.34
CA PHE A 77 -4.06 -6.79 5.62
C PHE A 77 -3.84 -5.27 5.53
N PHE A 78 -2.67 -4.85 5.04
CA PHE A 78 -2.38 -3.42 4.88
C PHE A 78 -3.23 -2.78 3.79
N LEU A 79 -3.58 -3.52 2.73
CA LEU A 79 -4.43 -3.04 1.65
C LEU A 79 -5.85 -2.74 2.15
N VAL A 80 -6.47 -3.67 2.89
CA VAL A 80 -7.80 -3.46 3.49
C VAL A 80 -7.76 -2.29 4.47
N MET A 81 -6.72 -2.18 5.29
CA MET A 81 -6.56 -1.07 6.21
C MET A 81 -6.44 0.27 5.46
N LEU A 82 -5.73 0.31 4.32
CA LEU A 82 -5.63 1.50 3.48
C LEU A 82 -7.01 1.90 2.94
N PHE A 83 -7.72 0.98 2.30
CA PHE A 83 -9.06 1.22 1.74
C PHE A 83 -10.04 1.69 2.80
N ASN A 84 -10.06 1.06 3.97
CA ASN A 84 -10.96 1.45 5.05
C ASN A 84 -10.68 2.91 5.52
N ASN A 85 -9.41 3.31 5.63
CA ASN A 85 -9.05 4.68 6.00
C ASN A 85 -9.38 5.71 4.90
N VAL A 86 -9.25 5.32 3.63
CA VAL A 86 -9.62 6.19 2.49
C VAL A 86 -11.14 6.35 2.39
N ILE A 87 -11.88 5.24 2.44
CA ILE A 87 -13.34 5.22 2.34
C ILE A 87 -13.97 5.94 3.52
N SER A 88 -13.52 5.70 4.76
CA SER A 88 -14.07 6.39 5.93
C SER A 88 -13.86 7.90 5.86
N LYS A 89 -12.74 8.37 5.31
CA LYS A 89 -12.50 9.80 5.08
C LYS A 89 -13.43 10.36 4.00
N TYR A 90 -13.64 9.62 2.91
CA TYR A 90 -14.57 9.98 1.84
C TYR A 90 -16.03 10.04 2.32
N ILE A 91 -16.51 9.04 3.06
CA ILE A 91 -17.87 9.00 3.61
C ILE A 91 -18.08 10.17 4.58
N LYS A 92 -17.15 10.41 5.52
CA LYS A 92 -17.24 11.56 6.44
C LYS A 92 -17.32 12.90 5.68
N PHE A 93 -16.51 13.04 4.62
CA PHE A 93 -16.54 14.23 3.78
C PHE A 93 -17.88 14.38 3.03
N LYS A 94 -18.42 13.30 2.45
CA LYS A 94 -19.73 13.31 1.77
C LYS A 94 -20.87 13.65 2.73
N THR A 95 -20.89 13.05 3.92
CA THR A 95 -21.92 13.33 4.93
C THR A 95 -21.84 14.77 5.43
N PHE A 96 -20.64 15.33 5.57
CA PHE A 96 -20.43 16.73 5.91
C PHE A 96 -21.00 17.68 4.83
N ILE A 97 -20.74 17.41 3.55
CA ILE A 97 -21.30 18.20 2.44
C ILE A 97 -22.84 18.15 2.46
N LEU A 98 -23.43 16.96 2.60
CA LEU A 98 -24.89 16.82 2.63
C LEU A 98 -25.52 17.59 3.81
N HIS A 99 -24.90 17.57 4.99
CA HIS A 99 -25.36 18.36 6.14
C HIS A 99 -25.27 19.87 5.87
N SER A 100 -24.17 20.34 5.25
CA SER A 100 -24.02 21.77 4.92
C SER A 100 -25.09 22.25 3.93
N ILE A 101 -25.44 21.44 2.93
CA ILE A 101 -26.49 21.76 1.95
C ILE A 101 -27.86 21.78 2.63
N PHE A 102 -28.14 20.81 3.51
CA PHE A 102 -29.42 20.73 4.22
C PHE A 102 -29.63 21.94 5.16
N ILE A 103 -28.60 22.33 5.92
CA ILE A 103 -28.67 23.50 6.82
C ILE A 103 -28.85 24.80 6.01
N PHE A 104 -28.14 24.95 4.89
CA PHE A 104 -28.23 26.16 4.07
C PHE A 104 -29.59 26.28 3.34
N GLY A 105 -30.15 25.15 2.87
CA GLY A 105 -31.48 25.14 2.26
C GLY A 105 -32.62 25.43 3.25
N ASP A 106 -32.44 25.16 4.54
CA ASP A 106 -33.45 25.46 5.57
C ASP A 106 -33.42 26.93 6.01
N THR A 107 -32.29 27.62 5.85
CA THR A 107 -32.19 29.07 6.10
C THR A 107 -32.85 29.92 5.02
N GLU A 108 -32.92 29.44 3.77
CA GLU A 108 -33.53 30.15 2.65
C GLU A 108 -35.07 30.13 2.71
N LYS A 109 -35.68 29.13 3.38
CA LYS A 109 -37.14 29.02 3.54
C LYS A 109 -37.74 29.81 4.71
N ARG A 110 -36.92 30.47 5.53
CA ARG A 110 -37.37 31.25 6.70
C ARG A 110 -37.42 32.77 6.48
N HIS A 111 -37.18 33.23 5.26
CA HIS A 111 -37.39 34.60 4.81
C HIS A 111 -38.57 34.67 3.84
#